data_AF-A0A923N3K6-F1
#
_entry.id   AF-A0A923N3K6-F1
#
_cell.length_a   1.000
_cell.length_b   1.000
_cell.length_c   1.000
_cell.angle_alpha   90.00
_cell.angle_beta   90.00
_cell.angle_gamma   90.00
#
_symmetry.space_group_name_H-M   'P 1'
#
loop_
_entity.id
_entity.type
_entity.pdbx_description
1 polymer ?
#
loop_
_entity_poly.entity_id
_entity_poly.type
_entity_poly.pdbx_seq_one_letter_code
_entity_poly.pdbx_strand_id
1 'polypeptide(L)'
;MVGTGQEKLIFHKLASVFIRAIKKISRVSTTMYLYLKYRFYLYGLERQSFSNKNVVLFFMHPDEDVKAGGILSIYFIIDKSEKILEDAVVLPVTLSKLPGYTRVAWFENKWFIYNLYYINKSLQKADTILLHVPEVFFNLFCELIKEHQLFELAKKIRVNILNQNEQLIPSKALIEANKRMFCSLTMTLAFEANTKNIYEYLDKKPYFISAWFYSYTVENSCYEEKENICIISPDPNPYKMEIVKMLNDELRLQCIEVTNMAFSDFQLLQKRAKWSISFGEGFDNYFAGAFVKSGVGFSVYNSIFFPKSFDSGSLPETIFVTYEDMRENIVKAIKSLDNKTSYEKYVTQVKPLILEHSSPEKVEEALKHFYANEIS
;
A
#
# COMPACT_ATOMS: atom_id res chain seq x y z
N MET A 1 -48.88 -42.99 14.43
CA MET A 1 -49.45 -41.79 15.08
C MET A 1 -48.88 -40.57 14.39
N VAL A 2 -49.73 -39.87 13.65
CA VAL A 2 -49.40 -38.66 12.87
C VAL A 2 -49.39 -37.50 13.85
N GLY A 3 -48.21 -36.97 14.17
CA GLY A 3 -48.07 -35.77 15.00
C GLY A 3 -48.83 -34.60 14.37
N THR A 4 -49.64 -33.91 15.17
CA THR A 4 -50.56 -32.88 14.70
C THR A 4 -49.80 -31.70 14.08
N GLY A 5 -50.35 -31.06 13.04
CA GLY A 5 -49.70 -29.94 12.34
C GLY A 5 -49.29 -28.76 13.22
N GLN A 6 -49.86 -28.63 14.43
CA GLN A 6 -49.47 -27.63 15.42
C GLN A 6 -48.14 -27.94 16.11
N GLU A 7 -47.81 -29.21 16.37
CA GLU A 7 -46.55 -29.60 17.03
C GLU A 7 -45.34 -29.31 16.13
N LYS A 8 -45.47 -29.57 14.81
CA LYS A 8 -44.42 -29.22 13.83
C LYS A 8 -44.20 -27.71 13.72
N LEU A 9 -45.26 -26.90 13.82
CA LEU A 9 -45.16 -25.44 13.74
C LEU A 9 -44.50 -24.82 14.98
N ILE A 10 -44.77 -25.38 16.17
CA ILE A 10 -44.16 -24.96 17.44
C ILE A 10 -42.66 -25.33 17.45
N PHE A 11 -42.32 -26.54 16.98
CA PHE A 11 -40.92 -26.98 16.90
C PHE A 11 -40.09 -26.12 15.93
N HIS A 12 -40.66 -25.76 14.77
CA HIS A 12 -39.98 -24.87 13.82
C HIS A 12 -39.78 -23.45 14.36
N LYS A 13 -40.76 -22.90 15.08
CA LYS A 13 -40.62 -21.59 15.74
C LYS A 13 -39.57 -21.61 16.83
N LEU A 14 -39.57 -22.63 17.70
CA LEU A 14 -38.57 -22.79 18.77
C LEU A 14 -37.16 -22.98 18.21
N ALA A 15 -36.98 -23.80 17.16
CA ALA A 15 -35.70 -23.98 16.49
C ALA A 15 -35.19 -22.67 15.86
N SER A 16 -36.08 -21.87 15.26
CA SER A 16 -35.71 -20.56 14.69
C SER A 16 -35.28 -19.53 15.74
N VAL A 17 -35.94 -19.54 16.91
CA VAL A 17 -35.59 -18.69 18.07
C VAL A 17 -34.26 -19.15 18.68
N PHE A 18 -34.05 -20.46 18.82
CA PHE A 18 -32.82 -21.04 19.36
C PHE A 18 -31.61 -20.77 18.43
N ILE A 19 -31.78 -20.93 17.11
CA ILE A 19 -30.75 -20.59 16.12
C ILE A 19 -30.45 -19.08 16.13
N ARG A 20 -31.45 -18.22 16.28
CA ARG A 20 -31.24 -16.76 16.43
C ARG A 20 -30.53 -16.42 17.73
N ALA A 21 -30.85 -17.09 18.83
CA ALA A 21 -30.18 -16.93 20.12
C ALA A 21 -28.71 -17.39 20.05
N ILE A 22 -28.44 -18.56 19.45
CA ILE A 22 -27.08 -19.06 19.22
C ILE A 22 -26.29 -18.13 18.30
N LYS A 23 -26.88 -17.62 17.21
CA LYS A 23 -26.21 -16.63 16.33
C LYS A 23 -25.96 -15.28 17.02
N LYS A 24 -26.82 -14.88 17.97
CA LYS A 24 -26.66 -13.66 18.77
C LYS A 24 -25.58 -13.86 19.83
N ILE A 25 -25.54 -15.01 20.51
CA ILE A 25 -24.52 -15.38 21.49
C ILE A 25 -23.16 -15.56 20.82
N SER A 26 -23.09 -16.20 19.65
CA SER A 26 -21.84 -16.37 18.91
C SER A 26 -21.28 -15.02 18.44
N ARG A 27 -22.12 -14.12 17.91
CA ARG A 27 -21.71 -12.74 17.58
C ARG A 27 -21.26 -11.94 18.81
N VAL A 28 -22.02 -11.99 19.91
CA VAL A 28 -21.64 -11.32 21.17
C VAL A 28 -20.32 -11.86 21.70
N SER A 29 -20.07 -13.17 21.58
CA SER A 29 -18.80 -13.78 22.00
C SER A 29 -17.61 -13.34 21.15
N THR A 30 -17.78 -13.19 19.83
CA THR A 30 -16.71 -12.71 18.93
C THR A 30 -16.42 -11.23 19.15
N THR A 31 -17.46 -10.39 19.26
CA THR A 31 -17.29 -8.95 19.53
C THR A 31 -16.68 -8.72 20.91
N MET A 32 -17.11 -9.47 21.94
CA MET A 32 -16.55 -9.37 23.28
C MET A 32 -15.11 -9.89 23.34
N TYR A 33 -14.78 -10.95 22.61
CA TYR A 33 -13.40 -11.43 22.47
C TYR A 33 -12.50 -10.40 21.78
N LEU A 34 -12.92 -9.83 20.66
CA LEU A 34 -12.19 -8.76 19.97
C LEU A 34 -12.02 -7.53 20.87
N TYR A 35 -13.06 -7.16 21.62
CA TYR A 35 -13.00 -6.06 22.58
C TYR A 35 -12.04 -6.34 23.74
N LEU A 36 -12.08 -7.52 24.34
CA LEU A 36 -11.17 -7.90 25.43
C LEU A 36 -9.72 -7.99 24.95
N LYS A 37 -9.50 -8.57 23.76
CA LYS A 37 -8.19 -8.61 23.11
C LYS A 37 -7.67 -7.18 22.86
N TYR A 38 -8.53 -6.31 22.33
CA TYR A 38 -8.23 -4.89 22.13
C TYR A 38 -7.90 -4.15 23.44
N ARG A 39 -8.69 -4.38 24.50
CA ARG A 39 -8.45 -3.82 25.84
C ARG A 39 -7.12 -4.29 26.44
N PHE A 40 -6.76 -5.56 26.25
CA PHE A 40 -5.49 -6.09 26.71
C PHE A 40 -4.30 -5.44 25.98
N TYR A 41 -4.45 -5.13 24.69
CA TYR A 41 -3.44 -4.39 23.94
C TYR A 41 -3.36 -2.91 24.32
N LEU A 42 -4.50 -2.23 24.49
CA LEU A 42 -4.52 -0.88 25.03
C LEU A 42 -3.84 -0.82 26.40
N TYR A 43 -4.03 -1.84 27.25
CA TYR A 43 -3.35 -1.93 28.53
C TYR A 43 -1.83 -2.09 28.40
N GLY A 44 -1.35 -2.77 27.35
CA GLY A 44 0.08 -2.82 27.00
C GLY A 44 0.62 -1.46 26.54
N LEU A 45 -0.16 -0.70 25.77
CA LEU A 45 0.21 0.64 25.31
C LEU A 45 0.14 1.69 26.43
N GLU A 46 -0.82 1.59 27.35
CA GLU A 46 -0.93 2.45 28.53
C GLU A 46 0.29 2.32 29.45
N ARG A 47 1.04 1.21 29.37
CA ARG A 47 2.35 1.06 30.03
C ARG A 47 3.50 1.70 29.26
N GLN A 48 3.36 1.91 27.95
CA GLN A 48 4.33 2.73 27.21
C GLN A 48 4.06 4.19 27.51
N SER A 49 4.93 4.78 28.32
CA SER A 49 4.90 6.22 28.55
C SER A 49 5.31 6.95 27.27
N PHE A 50 4.39 7.75 26.73
CA PHE A 50 4.69 8.74 25.68
C PHE A 50 5.26 10.03 26.28
N SER A 51 5.33 10.15 27.61
CA SER A 51 5.87 11.34 28.25
C SER A 51 7.32 11.58 27.86
N ASN A 52 7.60 12.80 27.42
CA ASN A 52 8.93 13.24 27.01
C ASN A 52 9.54 12.39 25.88
N LYS A 53 8.70 11.97 24.93
CA LYS A 53 9.11 11.22 23.75
C LYS A 53 8.61 11.85 22.47
N ASN A 54 9.36 11.65 21.40
CA ASN A 54 8.89 11.84 20.04
C ASN A 54 7.99 10.67 19.64
N VAL A 55 6.87 10.98 18.99
CA VAL A 55 5.91 9.97 18.52
C VAL A 55 5.68 10.14 17.02
N VAL A 56 5.84 9.05 16.27
CA VAL A 56 5.58 8.99 14.83
C VAL A 56 4.39 8.08 14.57
N LEU A 57 3.37 8.62 13.94
CA LEU A 57 2.12 7.96 13.69
C LEU A 57 1.91 7.78 12.18
N PHE A 58 1.29 6.68 11.78
CA PHE A 58 0.91 6.41 10.39
C PHE A 58 -0.59 6.17 10.29
N PHE A 59 -1.31 7.09 9.65
CA PHE A 59 -2.75 6.98 9.50
C PHE A 59 -3.12 5.92 8.46
N MET A 60 -3.85 4.91 8.90
CA MET A 60 -4.35 3.80 8.10
C MET A 60 -5.84 3.99 7.80
N HIS A 61 -6.31 3.37 6.72
CA HIS A 61 -7.74 3.41 6.34
C HIS A 61 -8.63 3.07 7.54
N PRO A 62 -9.68 3.86 7.80
CA PRO A 62 -10.67 3.49 8.81
C PRO A 62 -11.52 2.34 8.28
N ASP A 63 -11.58 1.24 9.02
CA ASP A 63 -12.61 0.20 8.87
C ASP A 63 -12.47 -0.81 7.71
N GLU A 64 -11.43 -0.74 6.87
CA GLU A 64 -11.29 -1.67 5.72
C GLU A 64 -9.85 -2.11 5.43
N ASP A 65 -9.71 -3.38 5.01
CA ASP A 65 -8.47 -3.95 4.50
C ASP A 65 -8.35 -3.72 2.99
N VAL A 66 -7.84 -2.54 2.64
CA VAL A 66 -7.55 -2.18 1.24
C VAL A 66 -6.31 -2.93 0.76
N LYS A 67 -6.44 -3.68 -0.34
CA LYS A 67 -5.33 -4.33 -1.04
C LYS A 67 -4.76 -3.39 -2.09
N ALA A 68 -3.66 -2.72 -1.77
CA ALA A 68 -3.00 -1.79 -2.70
C ALA A 68 -1.49 -1.74 -2.49
N GLY A 69 -0.74 -1.45 -3.57
CA GLY A 69 0.71 -1.26 -3.52
C GLY A 69 1.15 -0.16 -2.55
N GLY A 70 0.39 0.94 -2.50
CA GLY A 70 0.64 2.03 -1.56
C GLY A 70 0.59 1.59 -0.09
N ILE A 71 -0.26 0.63 0.29
CA ILE A 71 -0.30 0.10 1.66
C ILE A 71 0.99 -0.67 1.99
N LEU A 72 1.52 -1.46 1.04
CA LEU A 72 2.80 -2.14 1.22
C LEU A 72 3.94 -1.13 1.39
N SER A 73 3.93 -0.06 0.60
CA SER A 73 4.89 1.05 0.72
C SER A 73 4.84 1.72 2.09
N ILE A 74 3.64 2.03 2.58
CA ILE A 74 3.45 2.60 3.92
C ILE A 74 4.00 1.66 4.99
N TYR A 75 3.69 0.36 4.94
CA TYR A 75 4.22 -0.60 5.91
C TYR A 75 5.74 -0.77 5.83
N PHE A 76 6.32 -0.64 4.64
CA PHE A 76 7.78 -0.63 4.49
C PHE A 76 8.38 0.59 5.18
N ILE A 77 7.78 1.76 4.99
CA ILE A 77 8.18 2.99 5.68
C ILE A 77 8.06 2.79 7.19
N ILE A 78 6.94 2.27 7.72
CA ILE A 78 6.76 2.03 9.16
C ILE A 78 7.92 1.16 9.73
N ASP A 79 8.24 0.04 9.09
CA ASP A 79 9.33 -0.86 9.51
C ASP A 79 10.70 -0.19 9.48
N LYS A 80 10.95 0.73 8.55
CA LYS A 80 12.19 1.49 8.48
C LYS A 80 12.22 2.61 9.51
N SER A 81 11.12 3.32 9.71
CA SER A 81 11.00 4.40 10.69
C SER A 81 11.23 3.90 12.11
N GLU A 82 10.68 2.74 12.49
CA GLU A 82 10.92 2.13 13.81
C GLU A 82 12.42 1.84 14.03
N LYS A 83 13.14 1.40 13.01
CA LYS A 83 14.59 1.12 13.09
C LYS A 83 15.44 2.39 13.10
N ILE A 84 15.02 3.42 12.37
CA ILE A 84 15.75 4.69 12.30
C ILE A 84 15.57 5.50 13.59
N LEU A 85 14.40 5.41 14.22
CA LEU A 85 14.00 6.23 15.35
C LEU A 85 13.93 5.41 16.65
N GLU A 86 15.06 4.89 17.09
CA GLU A 86 15.15 3.99 18.26
C GLU A 86 14.58 4.61 19.55
N ASP A 87 14.69 5.94 19.70
CA ASP A 87 14.19 6.68 20.87
C ASP A 87 12.74 7.18 20.71
N ALA A 88 12.14 7.04 19.52
CA ALA A 88 10.77 7.45 19.26
C ALA A 88 9.79 6.27 19.37
N VAL A 89 8.52 6.60 19.59
CA VAL A 89 7.44 5.62 19.49
C VAL A 89 6.85 5.67 18.08
N VAL A 90 6.91 4.57 17.34
CA VAL A 90 6.38 4.47 15.97
C VAL A 90 5.16 3.56 15.94
N LEU A 91 4.00 4.06 15.50
CA LEU A 91 2.74 3.33 15.54
C LEU A 91 1.86 3.57 14.29
N PRO A 92 1.26 2.52 13.70
CA PRO A 92 0.11 2.69 12.82
C PRO A 92 -1.14 3.03 13.65
N VAL A 93 -1.93 3.97 13.14
CA VAL A 93 -3.13 4.46 13.80
C VAL A 93 -4.31 4.57 12.84
N THR A 94 -5.52 4.62 13.38
CA THR A 94 -6.75 4.91 12.64
C THR A 94 -7.69 5.77 13.50
N LEU A 95 -8.70 6.35 12.88
CA LEU A 95 -9.83 6.99 13.56
C LEU A 95 -11.11 6.25 13.16
N SER A 96 -11.24 5.04 13.69
CA SER A 96 -12.37 4.15 13.43
C SER A 96 -13.40 4.23 14.55
N LYS A 97 -14.68 4.08 14.24
CA LYS A 97 -15.72 3.84 15.26
C LYS A 97 -15.96 2.35 15.50
N LEU A 98 -15.44 1.47 14.64
CA LEU A 98 -15.61 0.04 14.74
C LEU A 98 -14.58 -0.58 15.69
N PRO A 99 -15.02 -1.14 16.83
CA PRO A 99 -14.12 -1.90 17.69
C PRO A 99 -13.69 -3.19 16.96
N GLY A 100 -12.42 -3.29 16.57
CA GLY A 100 -11.83 -4.52 16.06
C GLY A 100 -10.90 -4.38 14.85
N TYR A 101 -10.89 -3.24 14.14
CA TYR A 101 -9.91 -3.00 13.10
C TYR A 101 -8.54 -2.75 13.73
N THR A 102 -7.71 -3.79 13.74
CA THR A 102 -6.51 -3.85 14.59
C THR A 102 -5.26 -4.31 13.86
N ARG A 103 -5.39 -4.81 12.64
CA ARG A 103 -4.28 -5.28 11.82
C ARG A 103 -4.75 -5.45 10.38
N VAL A 104 -3.88 -5.15 9.42
CA VAL A 104 -4.07 -5.56 8.02
C VAL A 104 -3.79 -7.05 7.88
N ALA A 105 -4.76 -7.83 7.39
CA ALA A 105 -4.72 -9.29 7.45
C ALA A 105 -4.26 -9.97 6.14
N TRP A 106 -4.19 -9.25 5.01
CA TRP A 106 -3.93 -9.84 3.70
C TRP A 106 -2.44 -10.05 3.37
N PHE A 107 -1.53 -9.58 4.22
CA PHE A 107 -0.11 -9.90 4.19
C PHE A 107 0.47 -10.01 5.60
N GLU A 108 1.55 -10.76 5.74
CA GLU A 108 2.22 -10.93 7.03
C GLU A 108 2.95 -9.64 7.44
N ASN A 109 2.65 -9.14 8.63
CA ASN A 109 3.27 -7.96 9.22
C ASN A 109 3.19 -8.03 10.76
N LYS A 110 4.07 -7.35 11.49
CA LYS A 110 4.06 -7.36 12.97
C LYS A 110 3.14 -6.31 13.60
N TRP A 111 2.51 -5.45 12.81
CA TRP A 111 1.95 -4.20 13.31
C TRP A 111 0.51 -4.33 13.78
N PHE A 112 0.23 -3.62 14.87
CA PHE A 112 -1.10 -3.41 15.38
C PHE A 112 -1.53 -1.97 15.11
N ILE A 113 -2.76 -1.80 14.65
CA ILE A 113 -3.35 -0.49 14.35
C ILE A 113 -4.08 0.02 15.59
N TYR A 114 -3.61 1.14 16.12
CA TYR A 114 -4.20 1.77 17.30
C TYR A 114 -5.28 2.76 16.91
N ASN A 115 -6.28 2.92 17.76
CA ASN A 115 -7.29 3.94 17.51
C ASN A 115 -6.86 5.24 18.19
N LEU A 116 -6.63 6.27 17.37
CA LEU A 116 -6.17 7.58 17.83
C LEU A 116 -7.11 8.18 18.88
N TYR A 117 -8.42 7.95 18.75
CA TYR A 117 -9.41 8.41 19.71
C TYR A 117 -9.15 7.85 21.12
N TYR A 118 -8.69 6.62 21.27
CA TYR A 118 -8.43 6.03 22.60
C TYR A 118 -7.07 6.41 23.17
N ILE A 119 -6.07 6.68 22.34
CA ILE A 119 -4.70 7.00 22.79
C ILE A 119 -4.44 8.51 22.91
N ASN A 120 -5.40 9.37 22.56
CA ASN A 120 -5.22 10.83 22.50
C ASN A 120 -4.68 11.44 23.80
N LYS A 121 -5.13 10.98 24.97
CA LYS A 121 -4.72 11.54 26.26
C LYS A 121 -3.26 11.26 26.57
N SER A 122 -2.78 10.08 26.19
CA SER A 122 -1.38 9.71 26.31
C SER A 122 -0.53 10.53 25.35
N LEU A 123 -1.00 10.71 24.10
CA LEU A 123 -0.29 11.49 23.09
C LEU A 123 -0.11 12.96 23.47
N GLN A 124 -1.04 13.55 24.22
CA GLN A 124 -0.88 14.94 24.70
C GLN A 124 0.37 15.16 25.57
N LYS A 125 0.97 14.09 26.12
CA LYS A 125 2.20 14.13 26.93
C LYS A 125 3.48 13.96 26.11
N ALA A 126 3.38 13.69 24.81
CA ALA A 126 4.53 13.60 23.91
C ALA A 126 5.19 14.97 23.72
N ASP A 127 6.50 14.96 23.45
CA ASP A 127 7.26 16.17 23.13
C ASP A 127 6.91 16.65 21.72
N THR A 128 6.95 15.72 20.76
CA THR A 128 6.56 15.96 19.38
C THR A 128 5.69 14.82 18.86
N ILE A 129 4.78 15.16 17.96
CA ILE A 129 3.95 14.18 17.25
C ILE A 129 4.05 14.48 15.76
N LEU A 130 4.58 13.53 14.99
CA LEU A 130 4.56 13.55 13.54
C LEU A 130 3.55 12.51 13.05
N LEU A 131 2.55 12.93 12.29
CA LEU A 131 1.55 12.05 11.71
C LEU A 131 1.70 12.01 10.19
N HIS A 132 2.01 10.83 9.67
CA HIS A 132 1.95 10.53 8.26
C HIS A 132 0.51 10.18 7.85
N VAL A 133 -0.03 10.88 6.85
CA VAL A 133 -1.39 10.67 6.35
C VAL A 133 -1.35 10.40 4.85
N PRO A 134 -1.82 9.23 4.36
CA PRO A 134 -1.97 8.99 2.93
C PRO A 134 -2.82 10.07 2.27
N GLU A 135 -2.45 10.48 1.07
CA GLU A 135 -3.05 11.59 0.33
C GLU A 135 -4.56 11.44 0.19
N VAL A 136 -5.02 10.22 -0.13
CA VAL A 136 -6.44 9.89 -0.29
C VAL A 136 -7.24 10.02 1.02
N PHE A 137 -6.59 9.95 2.18
CA PHE A 137 -7.25 10.03 3.49
C PHE A 137 -7.12 11.39 4.17
N PHE A 138 -6.42 12.36 3.60
CA PHE A 138 -6.19 13.63 4.26
C PHE A 138 -7.49 14.38 4.59
N ASN A 139 -8.46 14.41 3.65
CA ASN A 139 -9.76 15.04 3.92
C ASN A 139 -10.52 14.31 5.03
N LEU A 140 -10.62 12.99 4.92
CA LEU A 140 -11.29 12.14 5.91
C LEU A 140 -10.68 12.31 7.29
N PHE A 141 -9.35 12.35 7.39
CA PHE A 141 -8.65 12.62 8.64
C PHE A 141 -9.04 13.98 9.23
N CYS A 142 -9.07 15.04 8.41
CA CYS A 142 -9.47 16.38 8.87
C CYS A 142 -10.93 16.41 9.37
N GLU A 143 -11.84 15.72 8.69
CA GLU A 143 -13.23 15.57 9.10
C GLU A 143 -13.35 14.83 10.43
N LEU A 144 -12.63 13.71 10.59
CA LEU A 144 -12.65 12.91 11.81
C LEU A 144 -12.03 13.64 13.00
N ILE A 145 -10.98 14.45 12.81
CA ILE A 145 -10.44 15.32 13.86
C ILE A 145 -11.51 16.30 14.37
N LYS A 146 -12.27 16.91 13.45
CA LYS A 146 -13.36 17.84 13.80
C LYS A 146 -14.50 17.11 14.52
N GLU A 147 -14.92 15.98 13.98
CA GLU A 147 -16.01 15.17 14.52
C GLU A 147 -15.71 14.67 15.94
N HIS A 148 -14.51 14.14 16.16
CA HIS A 148 -14.07 13.63 17.47
C HIS A 148 -13.54 14.72 18.41
N GLN A 149 -13.61 15.99 18.00
CA GLN A 149 -13.19 17.17 18.78
C GLN A 149 -11.73 17.09 19.26
N LEU A 150 -10.84 16.54 18.43
CA LEU A 150 -9.42 16.33 18.77
C LEU A 150 -8.54 17.57 18.49
N PHE A 151 -9.11 18.77 18.52
CA PHE A 151 -8.44 20.02 18.12
C PHE A 151 -7.17 20.33 18.95
N GLU A 152 -7.20 20.08 20.25
CA GLU A 152 -6.04 20.32 21.12
C GLU A 152 -4.89 19.36 20.83
N LEU A 153 -5.20 18.13 20.43
CA LEU A 153 -4.19 17.20 19.92
C LEU A 153 -3.68 17.68 18.55
N ALA A 154 -4.59 18.04 17.64
CA ALA A 154 -4.25 18.46 16.28
C ALA A 154 -3.25 19.62 16.24
N LYS A 155 -3.41 20.63 17.12
CA LYS A 155 -2.47 21.76 17.25
C LYS A 155 -1.03 21.35 17.60
N LYS A 156 -0.83 20.18 18.20
CA LYS A 156 0.50 19.62 18.50
C LYS A 156 1.05 18.72 17.39
N ILE A 157 0.21 18.30 16.45
CA ILE A 157 0.60 17.37 15.40
C ILE A 157 1.27 18.14 14.26
N ARG A 158 2.46 17.68 13.88
CA ARG A 158 3.07 17.93 12.57
C ARG A 158 2.49 16.89 11.60
N VAL A 159 1.92 17.31 10.49
CA VAL A 159 1.33 16.40 9.50
C VAL A 159 2.24 16.29 8.30
N ASN A 160 2.53 15.06 7.87
CA ASN A 160 3.16 14.78 6.59
C ASN A 160 2.18 14.04 5.69
N ILE A 161 1.79 14.65 4.56
CA ILE A 161 1.01 13.95 3.55
C ILE A 161 1.94 12.95 2.84
N LEU A 162 1.64 11.66 2.94
CA LEU A 162 2.28 10.63 2.12
C LEU A 162 1.61 10.69 0.76
N ASN A 163 2.23 11.30 -0.26
CA ASN A 163 1.70 11.30 -1.62
C ASN A 163 2.15 10.00 -2.32
N GLN A 164 1.32 8.97 -2.21
CA GLN A 164 1.55 7.66 -2.84
C GLN A 164 1.03 7.61 -4.28
N ASN A 165 0.08 8.46 -4.67
CA ASN A 165 -0.38 8.63 -6.04
C ASN A 165 -0.73 10.11 -6.30
N GLU A 166 -0.05 10.74 -7.26
CA GLU A 166 -0.20 12.17 -7.57
C GLU A 166 -1.63 12.54 -7.99
N GLN A 167 -2.36 11.62 -8.59
CA GLN A 167 -3.73 11.85 -9.06
C GLN A 167 -4.75 11.89 -7.90
N LEU A 168 -4.36 11.41 -6.71
CA LEU A 168 -5.20 11.35 -5.52
C LEU A 168 -4.86 12.45 -4.50
N ILE A 169 -3.95 13.36 -4.83
CA ILE A 169 -3.57 14.44 -3.94
C ILE A 169 -4.77 15.33 -3.61
N PRO A 170 -4.95 15.74 -2.34
CA PRO A 170 -5.99 16.70 -1.98
C PRO A 170 -5.81 18.02 -2.71
N SER A 171 -6.92 18.67 -3.06
CA SER A 171 -6.86 19.97 -3.72
C SER A 171 -6.20 21.03 -2.84
N LYS A 172 -5.55 22.01 -3.47
CA LYS A 172 -4.95 23.18 -2.78
C LYS A 172 -5.95 23.84 -1.82
N ALA A 173 -7.18 24.06 -2.26
CA ALA A 173 -8.23 24.67 -1.45
C ALA A 173 -8.55 23.87 -0.18
N LEU A 174 -8.59 22.54 -0.29
CA LEU A 174 -8.83 21.65 0.85
C LEU A 174 -7.67 21.70 1.85
N ILE A 175 -6.44 21.69 1.35
CA ILE A 175 -5.24 21.80 2.18
C ILE A 175 -5.22 23.13 2.91
N GLU A 176 -5.40 24.25 2.21
CA GLU A 176 -5.39 25.59 2.79
C GLU A 176 -6.50 25.78 3.85
N ALA A 177 -7.68 25.19 3.62
CA ALA A 177 -8.79 25.25 4.56
C ALA A 177 -8.53 24.52 5.88
N ASN A 178 -7.65 23.49 5.88
CA ASN A 178 -7.40 22.65 7.05
C ASN A 178 -6.00 22.80 7.65
N LYS A 179 -5.02 23.34 6.91
CA LYS A 179 -3.61 23.45 7.34
C LYS A 179 -3.44 24.09 8.72
N ARG A 180 -4.25 25.11 9.03
CA ARG A 180 -4.21 25.85 10.31
C ARG A 180 -4.62 25.01 11.53
N MET A 181 -5.17 23.81 11.33
CA MET A 181 -5.45 22.88 12.43
C MET A 181 -4.19 22.24 13.02
N PHE A 182 -3.08 22.26 12.27
CA PHE A 182 -1.86 21.52 12.57
C PHE A 182 -0.69 22.46 12.86
N CYS A 183 0.33 21.95 13.55
CA CYS A 183 1.55 22.69 13.85
C CYS A 183 2.39 22.96 12.59
N SER A 184 2.46 21.97 11.70
CA SER A 184 3.09 22.08 10.38
C SER A 184 2.47 21.08 9.42
N LEU A 185 2.66 21.34 8.13
CA LEU A 185 2.22 20.49 7.04
C LEU A 185 3.33 20.34 5.99
N THR A 186 3.83 19.11 5.86
CA THR A 186 4.82 18.70 4.86
C THR A 186 4.24 17.62 3.95
N MET A 187 5.05 17.17 2.99
CA MET A 187 4.68 16.08 2.08
C MET A 187 5.91 15.25 1.71
N THR A 188 5.69 13.96 1.49
CA THR A 188 6.66 13.05 0.86
C THR A 188 6.09 12.51 -0.44
N LEU A 189 6.90 12.41 -1.48
CA LEU A 189 6.50 11.95 -2.82
C LEU A 189 7.01 10.54 -3.08
N ALA A 190 6.13 9.63 -3.52
CA ALA A 190 6.48 8.26 -3.90
C ALA A 190 7.18 8.14 -5.26
N PHE A 191 6.97 9.11 -6.15
CA PHE A 191 7.46 9.06 -7.53
C PHE A 191 8.31 10.29 -7.87
N GLU A 192 9.46 10.04 -8.49
CA GLU A 192 10.44 11.09 -8.80
C GLU A 192 9.89 12.12 -9.81
N ALA A 193 9.01 11.69 -10.70
CA ALA A 193 8.36 12.53 -11.72
C ALA A 193 7.76 13.81 -11.12
N ASN A 194 7.25 13.71 -9.89
CA ASN A 194 6.50 14.76 -9.19
C ASN A 194 7.41 15.72 -8.41
N THR A 195 8.71 15.46 -8.30
CA THR A 195 9.66 16.32 -7.55
C THR A 195 9.83 17.73 -8.13
N LYS A 196 9.42 17.92 -9.39
CA LYS A 196 9.43 19.22 -10.09
C LYS A 196 8.09 19.96 -10.00
N ASN A 197 7.04 19.33 -9.46
CA ASN A 197 5.75 19.99 -9.26
C ASN A 197 5.88 21.05 -8.14
N ILE A 198 4.97 22.03 -8.17
CA ILE A 198 4.96 23.17 -7.26
C ILE A 198 3.88 22.96 -6.19
N TYR A 199 4.28 23.00 -4.92
CA TYR A 199 3.42 22.75 -3.76
C TYR A 199 3.46 23.91 -2.75
N GLU A 200 3.11 25.13 -3.20
CA GLU A 200 3.19 26.39 -2.43
C GLU A 200 2.42 26.40 -1.12
N TYR A 201 1.42 25.52 -0.98
CA TYR A 201 0.59 25.43 0.22
C TYR A 201 1.26 24.66 1.37
N LEU A 202 2.40 24.01 1.14
CA LEU A 202 3.18 23.31 2.17
C LEU A 202 4.12 24.26 2.91
N ASP A 203 4.59 23.86 4.09
CA ASP A 203 5.57 24.64 4.85
C ASP A 203 6.99 24.47 4.33
N LYS A 204 7.27 23.36 3.64
CA LYS A 204 8.56 23.02 3.05
C LYS A 204 8.35 22.37 1.69
N LYS A 205 9.40 22.38 0.86
CA LYS A 205 9.42 21.57 -0.37
C LYS A 205 9.23 20.09 0.00
N PRO A 206 8.43 19.31 -0.76
CA PRO A 206 8.29 17.89 -0.49
C PRO A 206 9.62 17.14 -0.53
N TYR A 207 9.69 16.09 0.29
CA TYR A 207 10.79 15.14 0.29
C TYR A 207 10.48 14.00 -0.69
N PHE A 208 11.46 13.56 -1.46
CA PHE A 208 11.30 12.36 -2.29
C PHE A 208 11.65 11.11 -1.46
N ILE A 209 10.68 10.22 -1.29
CA ILE A 209 10.86 8.93 -0.64
C ILE A 209 10.14 7.91 -1.52
N SER A 210 10.91 7.21 -2.35
CA SER A 210 10.34 6.34 -3.38
C SER A 210 9.44 5.25 -2.79
N ALA A 211 8.40 4.86 -3.53
CA ALA A 211 7.61 3.70 -3.15
C ALA A 211 8.46 2.43 -3.22
N TRP A 212 8.43 1.63 -2.16
CA TRP A 212 9.05 0.31 -2.13
C TRP A 212 8.10 -0.73 -1.54
N PHE A 213 8.31 -1.99 -1.84
CA PHE A 213 7.37 -3.05 -1.46
C PHE A 213 7.76 -3.69 -0.12
N TYR A 214 6.80 -3.79 0.79
CA TYR A 214 6.99 -4.49 2.06
C TYR A 214 7.48 -5.92 1.85
N SER A 215 8.50 -6.33 2.60
CA SER A 215 9.06 -7.69 2.56
C SER A 215 9.54 -8.16 1.18
N TYR A 216 9.84 -7.23 0.25
CA TYR A 216 10.48 -7.58 -1.00
C TYR A 216 11.99 -7.69 -0.82
N THR A 217 12.52 -8.87 -1.13
CA THR A 217 13.94 -9.11 -1.35
C THR A 217 14.24 -9.00 -2.84
N VAL A 218 15.39 -8.41 -3.16
CA VAL A 218 15.97 -8.54 -4.50
C VAL A 218 16.44 -9.97 -4.66
N GLU A 219 15.94 -10.67 -5.67
CA GLU A 219 16.30 -12.05 -5.94
C GLU A 219 17.02 -12.15 -7.28
N ASN A 220 17.83 -13.19 -7.42
CA ASN A 220 18.42 -13.59 -8.70
C ASN A 220 18.00 -15.04 -8.97
N SER A 221 17.26 -15.23 -10.05
CA SER A 221 16.91 -16.54 -10.61
C SER A 221 17.31 -16.55 -12.09
N CYS A 222 17.77 -17.69 -12.60
CA CYS A 222 18.19 -17.80 -13.99
C CYS A 222 17.00 -18.06 -14.93
N TYR A 223 17.22 -17.90 -16.24
CA TYR A 223 16.16 -18.07 -17.25
C TYR A 223 15.47 -19.45 -17.17
N GLU A 224 16.23 -20.52 -16.89
CA GLU A 224 15.72 -21.89 -16.83
C GLU A 224 14.83 -22.19 -15.63
N GLU A 225 14.96 -21.42 -14.55
CA GLU A 225 14.10 -21.54 -13.36
C GLU A 225 12.73 -20.86 -13.57
N LYS A 226 12.57 -20.11 -14.66
CA LYS A 226 11.35 -19.37 -14.98
C LYS A 226 10.40 -20.18 -15.83
N GLU A 227 9.13 -20.10 -15.49
CA GLU A 227 8.02 -20.73 -16.19
C GLU A 227 7.40 -19.78 -17.23
N ASN A 228 6.77 -20.35 -18.25
CA ASN A 228 6.12 -19.60 -19.34
C ASN A 228 4.78 -18.97 -18.90
N ILE A 229 4.84 -18.20 -17.81
CA ILE A 229 3.73 -17.52 -17.15
C ILE A 229 3.87 -16.03 -17.43
N CYS A 230 2.73 -15.39 -17.70
CA CYS A 230 2.60 -13.95 -17.75
C CYS A 230 1.65 -13.47 -16.65
N ILE A 231 2.16 -12.68 -15.71
CA ILE A 231 1.35 -12.06 -14.67
C ILE A 231 0.60 -10.87 -15.29
N ILE A 232 -0.70 -10.79 -15.03
CA ILE A 232 -1.55 -9.71 -15.51
C ILE A 232 -2.04 -8.89 -14.31
N SER A 233 -1.72 -7.60 -14.29
CA SER A 233 -2.28 -6.67 -13.30
C SER A 233 -3.81 -6.58 -13.38
N PRO A 234 -4.51 -6.35 -12.26
CA PRO A 234 -5.98 -6.34 -12.22
C PRO A 234 -6.59 -5.06 -12.82
N ASP A 235 -5.78 -4.05 -13.16
CA ASP A 235 -6.24 -2.75 -13.62
C ASP A 235 -7.08 -2.82 -14.91
N PRO A 236 -8.25 -2.18 -14.97
CA PRO A 236 -9.12 -2.24 -16.15
C PRO A 236 -8.47 -1.52 -17.34
N ASN A 237 -8.45 -2.19 -18.50
CA ASN A 237 -7.96 -1.59 -19.74
C ASN A 237 -8.70 -2.17 -20.97
N PRO A 238 -9.07 -1.33 -21.96
CA PRO A 238 -9.79 -1.80 -23.16
C PRO A 238 -9.07 -2.90 -23.95
N TYR A 239 -7.74 -2.90 -23.97
CA TYR A 239 -6.93 -3.84 -24.75
C TYR A 239 -6.50 -5.08 -23.97
N LYS A 240 -6.76 -5.14 -22.65
CA LYS A 240 -6.31 -6.25 -21.79
C LYS A 240 -6.72 -7.61 -22.34
N MET A 241 -8.01 -7.78 -22.64
CA MET A 241 -8.56 -9.06 -23.11
C MET A 241 -7.96 -9.51 -24.44
N GLU A 242 -7.75 -8.56 -25.36
CA GLU A 242 -7.14 -8.82 -26.66
C GLU A 242 -5.67 -9.21 -26.51
N ILE A 243 -4.90 -8.46 -25.71
CA ILE A 243 -3.50 -8.76 -25.41
C ILE A 243 -3.37 -10.14 -24.78
N VAL A 244 -4.12 -10.44 -23.71
CA VAL A 244 -4.09 -11.74 -23.04
C VAL A 244 -4.40 -12.88 -24.02
N LYS A 245 -5.38 -12.69 -24.92
CA LYS A 245 -5.69 -13.67 -25.94
C LYS A 245 -4.52 -13.91 -26.90
N MET A 246 -3.89 -12.86 -27.43
CA MET A 246 -2.72 -12.99 -28.30
C MET A 246 -1.55 -13.72 -27.62
N LEU A 247 -1.28 -13.40 -26.35
CA LEU A 247 -0.23 -14.06 -25.56
C LEU A 247 -0.52 -15.56 -25.37
N ASN A 248 -1.77 -15.93 -25.10
CA ASN A 248 -2.17 -17.33 -24.97
C ASN A 248 -2.11 -18.08 -26.31
N ASP A 249 -2.60 -17.47 -27.39
CA ASP A 249 -2.76 -18.13 -28.69
C ASP A 249 -1.41 -18.26 -29.44
N GLU A 250 -0.60 -17.21 -29.45
CA GLU A 250 0.64 -17.15 -30.22
C GLU A 250 1.88 -17.64 -29.46
N LEU A 251 1.92 -17.41 -28.14
CA LEU A 251 3.10 -17.70 -27.31
C LEU A 251 2.87 -18.84 -26.32
N ARG A 252 1.63 -19.36 -26.26
CA ARG A 252 1.22 -20.41 -25.31
C ARG A 252 1.57 -20.04 -23.86
N LEU A 253 1.46 -18.74 -23.55
CA LEU A 253 1.67 -18.24 -22.21
C LEU A 253 0.52 -18.63 -21.30
N GLN A 254 0.81 -18.95 -20.05
CA GLN A 254 -0.20 -19.00 -19.01
C GLN A 254 -0.38 -17.59 -18.43
N CYS A 255 -1.39 -16.86 -18.91
CA CYS A 255 -1.72 -15.55 -18.35
C CYS A 255 -2.51 -15.69 -17.04
N ILE A 256 -2.00 -15.12 -15.95
CA ILE A 256 -2.62 -15.19 -14.62
C ILE A 256 -2.89 -13.76 -14.14
N GLU A 257 -4.17 -13.40 -14.02
CA GLU A 257 -4.58 -12.12 -13.47
C GLU A 257 -4.55 -12.14 -11.93
N VAL A 258 -3.95 -11.12 -11.34
CA VAL A 258 -3.79 -11.01 -9.88
C VAL A 258 -5.08 -10.47 -9.26
N THR A 259 -6.07 -11.35 -9.12
CA THR A 259 -7.33 -11.05 -8.44
C THR A 259 -7.50 -11.93 -7.21
N ASN A 260 -7.87 -11.32 -6.08
CA ASN A 260 -8.08 -12.00 -4.80
C ASN A 260 -6.94 -12.95 -4.35
N MET A 261 -5.70 -12.65 -4.72
CA MET A 261 -4.52 -13.42 -4.35
C MET A 261 -3.98 -12.99 -2.98
N ALA A 262 -3.46 -13.94 -2.19
CA ALA A 262 -2.69 -13.58 -1.01
C ALA A 262 -1.33 -13.00 -1.45
N PHE A 263 -0.79 -12.05 -0.69
CA PHE A 263 0.43 -11.37 -1.09
C PHE A 263 1.64 -12.32 -1.19
N SER A 264 1.74 -13.29 -0.28
CA SER A 264 2.77 -14.34 -0.33
C SER A 264 2.70 -15.16 -1.62
N ASP A 265 1.49 -15.50 -2.07
CA ASP A 265 1.28 -16.27 -3.30
C ASP A 265 1.68 -15.44 -4.52
N PHE A 266 1.39 -14.14 -4.50
CA PHE A 266 1.84 -13.21 -5.54
C PHE A 266 3.36 -13.12 -5.62
N GLN A 267 4.07 -13.05 -4.49
CA GLN A 267 5.53 -13.05 -4.48
C GLN A 267 6.11 -14.35 -5.05
N LEU A 268 5.52 -15.51 -4.70
CA LEU A 268 5.91 -16.81 -5.26
C LEU A 268 5.63 -16.89 -6.77
N LEU A 269 4.52 -16.31 -7.22
CA LEU A 269 4.18 -16.23 -8.63
C LEU A 269 5.20 -15.37 -9.40
N GLN A 270 5.56 -14.19 -8.88
CA GLN A 270 6.60 -13.34 -9.49
C GLN A 270 7.97 -14.02 -9.57
N LYS A 271 8.31 -14.84 -8.58
CA LYS A 271 9.55 -15.61 -8.61
C LYS A 271 9.59 -16.61 -9.76
N ARG A 272 8.47 -17.22 -10.11
CA ARG A 272 8.38 -18.25 -11.16
C ARG A 272 8.09 -17.67 -12.55
N ALA A 273 7.36 -16.56 -12.65
CA ALA A 273 6.96 -16.01 -13.93
C ALA A 273 8.14 -15.39 -14.70
N LYS A 274 8.20 -15.66 -16.01
CA LYS A 274 9.07 -14.92 -16.95
C LYS A 274 8.57 -13.50 -17.17
N TRP A 275 7.26 -13.33 -17.31
CA TRP A 275 6.66 -12.09 -17.81
C TRP A 275 5.65 -11.51 -16.83
N SER A 276 5.49 -10.18 -16.86
CA SER A 276 4.47 -9.48 -16.09
C SER A 276 4.03 -8.21 -16.81
N ILE A 277 2.75 -7.86 -16.76
CA ILE A 277 2.15 -6.72 -17.47
C ILE A 277 1.42 -5.80 -16.49
N SER A 278 1.82 -4.53 -16.45
CA SER A 278 1.03 -3.47 -15.83
C SER A 278 0.07 -2.82 -16.85
N PHE A 279 -1.21 -2.74 -16.48
CA PHE A 279 -2.28 -2.05 -17.20
C PHE A 279 -2.75 -0.78 -16.47
N GLY A 280 -2.10 -0.43 -15.35
CA GLY A 280 -2.45 0.70 -14.50
C GLY A 280 -1.49 1.87 -14.63
N GLU A 281 -0.88 2.25 -13.50
CA GLU A 281 0.09 3.35 -13.37
C GLU A 281 1.37 3.11 -14.18
N GLY A 282 1.74 1.85 -14.34
CA GLY A 282 2.82 1.39 -15.19
C GLY A 282 4.17 1.24 -14.48
N PHE A 283 4.64 2.24 -13.74
CA PHE A 283 5.87 2.12 -12.93
C PHE A 283 5.57 1.55 -11.53
N ASP A 284 5.00 0.35 -11.49
CA ASP A 284 4.48 -0.28 -10.28
C ASP A 284 5.13 -1.66 -10.00
N ASN A 285 4.59 -2.41 -9.04
CA ASN A 285 5.10 -3.72 -8.68
C ASN A 285 4.92 -4.80 -9.75
N TYR A 286 3.96 -4.63 -10.68
CA TYR A 286 3.78 -5.56 -11.78
C TYR A 286 4.87 -5.36 -12.83
N PHE A 287 5.29 -4.12 -13.09
CA PHE A 287 6.39 -3.82 -14.00
C PHE A 287 7.76 -3.93 -13.30
N ALA A 288 8.05 -3.04 -12.34
CA ALA A 288 9.34 -2.94 -11.68
C ALA A 288 9.64 -4.17 -10.83
N GLY A 289 8.63 -4.69 -10.12
CA GLY A 289 8.77 -5.88 -9.27
C GLY A 289 9.16 -7.15 -10.05
N ALA A 290 8.77 -7.24 -11.34
CA ALA A 290 9.22 -8.33 -12.20
C ALA A 290 10.75 -8.34 -12.33
N PHE A 291 11.37 -7.19 -12.66
CA PHE A 291 12.83 -7.09 -12.76
C PHE A 291 13.54 -7.33 -11.42
N VAL A 292 12.94 -6.89 -10.30
CA VAL A 292 13.46 -7.17 -8.94
C VAL A 292 13.55 -8.67 -8.67
N LYS A 293 12.63 -9.46 -9.25
CA LYS A 293 12.60 -10.93 -9.19
C LYS A 293 13.23 -11.61 -10.41
N SER A 294 14.03 -10.90 -11.21
CA SER A 294 14.64 -11.41 -12.45
C SER A 294 13.64 -11.93 -13.49
N GLY A 295 12.41 -11.43 -13.43
CA GLY A 295 11.39 -11.43 -14.49
C GLY A 295 11.61 -10.27 -15.47
N VAL A 296 10.77 -10.20 -16.51
CA VAL A 296 10.67 -9.05 -17.41
C VAL A 296 9.27 -8.45 -17.30
N GLY A 297 9.21 -7.18 -16.92
CA GLY A 297 7.98 -6.40 -16.84
C GLY A 297 7.70 -5.65 -18.13
N PHE A 298 6.43 -5.56 -18.51
CA PHE A 298 5.93 -4.75 -19.61
C PHE A 298 4.91 -3.73 -19.12
N SER A 299 4.93 -2.54 -19.69
CA SER A 299 4.03 -1.45 -19.33
C SER A 299 3.87 -0.45 -20.47
N VAL A 300 2.88 0.43 -20.35
CA VAL A 300 2.83 1.69 -21.10
C VAL A 300 3.52 2.79 -20.28
N TYR A 301 4.25 3.68 -20.94
CA TYR A 301 4.88 4.83 -20.32
C TYR A 301 3.81 5.79 -19.76
N ASN A 302 4.01 6.22 -18.53
CA ASN A 302 3.14 7.18 -17.87
C ASN A 302 3.98 8.24 -17.17
N SER A 303 3.97 9.47 -17.69
CA SER A 303 4.80 10.57 -17.22
C SER A 303 4.51 11.02 -15.77
N ILE A 304 3.40 10.57 -15.17
CA ILE A 304 3.06 10.83 -13.78
C ILE A 304 3.86 9.91 -12.82
N PHE A 305 4.18 8.69 -13.27
CA PHE A 305 4.76 7.66 -12.41
C PHE A 305 6.18 7.26 -12.82
N PHE A 306 6.49 7.28 -14.11
CA PHE A 306 7.83 6.96 -14.61
C PHE A 306 8.82 8.09 -14.32
N PRO A 307 10.06 7.76 -13.93
CA PRO A 307 11.13 8.73 -13.86
C PRO A 307 11.39 9.40 -15.21
N LYS A 308 11.74 10.69 -15.20
CA LYS A 308 11.95 11.48 -16.44
C LYS A 308 13.13 10.98 -17.29
N SER A 309 14.04 10.21 -16.71
CA SER A 309 15.12 9.53 -17.43
C SER A 309 14.60 8.54 -18.48
N PHE A 310 13.39 8.01 -18.30
CA PHE A 310 12.74 7.12 -19.28
C PHE A 310 12.15 7.88 -20.47
N ASP A 311 12.00 9.20 -20.38
CA ASP A 311 11.47 10.08 -21.44
C ASP A 311 12.54 10.48 -22.49
N SER A 312 13.77 9.97 -22.39
CA SER A 312 14.93 10.49 -23.13
C SER A 312 15.00 10.08 -24.62
N GLY A 313 13.87 9.73 -25.24
CA GLY A 313 13.77 9.41 -26.67
C GLY A 313 14.11 7.95 -27.05
N SER A 314 14.44 7.09 -26.10
CA SER A 314 14.58 5.66 -26.29
C SER A 314 14.06 4.90 -25.08
N LEU A 315 12.77 4.59 -25.10
CA LEU A 315 12.16 3.73 -24.09
C LEU A 315 12.79 2.32 -24.19
N PRO A 316 13.02 1.64 -23.06
CA PRO A 316 13.29 0.21 -23.05
C PRO A 316 12.25 -0.56 -23.88
N GLU A 317 12.66 -1.64 -24.56
CA GLU A 317 11.80 -2.45 -25.45
C GLU A 317 10.48 -2.94 -24.81
N THR A 318 10.40 -2.99 -23.48
CA THR A 318 9.20 -3.42 -22.75
C THR A 318 8.34 -2.29 -22.20
N ILE A 319 8.67 -1.03 -22.53
CA ILE A 319 7.85 0.14 -22.23
C ILE A 319 7.31 0.72 -23.53
N PHE A 320 6.00 0.63 -23.70
CA PHE A 320 5.29 1.07 -24.90
C PHE A 320 4.80 2.51 -24.75
N VAL A 321 4.56 3.19 -25.87
CA VAL A 321 4.09 4.59 -25.86
C VAL A 321 2.60 4.65 -25.53
N THR A 322 1.81 3.72 -26.06
CA THR A 322 0.37 3.60 -25.78
C THR A 322 -0.04 2.13 -25.65
N TYR A 323 -1.27 1.87 -25.22
CA TYR A 323 -1.79 0.50 -25.14
C TYR A 323 -2.05 -0.11 -26.52
N GLU A 324 -2.33 0.71 -27.53
CA GLU A 324 -2.40 0.30 -28.94
C GLU A 324 -1.03 -0.18 -29.45
N ASP A 325 0.02 0.59 -29.16
CA ASP A 325 1.40 0.22 -29.47
C ASP A 325 1.80 -1.08 -28.76
N MET A 326 1.45 -1.21 -27.47
CA MET A 326 1.63 -2.45 -26.73
C MET A 326 0.90 -3.63 -27.38
N ARG A 327 -0.37 -3.47 -27.75
CA ARG A 327 -1.15 -4.50 -28.43
C ARG A 327 -0.46 -4.96 -29.72
N GLU A 328 0.07 -4.03 -30.51
CA GLU A 328 0.69 -4.31 -31.80
C GLU A 328 2.08 -4.96 -31.68
N ASN A 329 2.82 -4.65 -30.61
CA ASN A 329 4.25 -4.99 -30.52
C ASN A 329 4.63 -5.97 -29.40
N ILE A 330 3.77 -6.23 -28.42
CA ILE A 330 4.13 -7.05 -27.25
C ILE A 330 4.54 -8.49 -27.60
N VAL A 331 3.85 -9.11 -28.56
CA VAL A 331 4.18 -10.48 -28.99
C VAL A 331 5.57 -10.54 -29.60
N LYS A 332 5.94 -9.52 -30.40
CA LYS A 332 7.26 -9.40 -31.01
C LYS A 332 8.34 -9.20 -29.94
N ALA A 333 8.09 -8.32 -28.97
CA ALA A 333 9.01 -8.07 -27.86
C ALA A 333 9.24 -9.32 -26.99
N ILE A 334 8.20 -10.12 -26.72
CA ILE A 334 8.40 -11.38 -26.00
C ILE A 334 9.21 -12.38 -26.83
N LYS A 335 8.92 -12.52 -28.14
CA LYS A 335 9.67 -13.42 -29.03
C LYS A 335 11.16 -13.04 -29.12
N SER A 336 11.50 -11.75 -29.13
CA SER A 336 12.90 -11.30 -29.18
C SER A 336 13.66 -11.59 -27.88
N LEU A 337 12.95 -11.58 -26.75
CA LEU A 337 13.50 -11.80 -25.41
C LEU A 337 13.44 -13.25 -24.93
N ASP A 338 12.58 -14.12 -25.48
CA ASP A 338 12.38 -15.50 -24.99
C ASP A 338 13.48 -16.48 -25.44
N ASN A 339 14.72 -16.15 -25.11
CA ASN A 339 15.84 -17.06 -25.07
C ASN A 339 16.80 -16.61 -23.98
N LYS A 340 17.57 -17.55 -23.42
CA LYS A 340 18.47 -17.29 -22.29
C LYS A 340 19.33 -16.03 -22.48
N THR A 341 20.03 -15.94 -23.60
CA THR A 341 21.00 -14.86 -23.85
C THR A 341 20.33 -13.50 -23.92
N SER A 342 19.25 -13.35 -24.71
CA SER A 342 18.52 -12.09 -24.80
C SER A 342 17.87 -11.72 -23.46
N TYR A 343 17.22 -12.68 -22.81
CA TYR A 343 16.52 -12.48 -21.54
C TYR A 343 17.46 -11.99 -20.44
N GLU A 344 18.53 -12.74 -20.17
CA GLU A 344 19.45 -12.44 -19.07
C GLU A 344 20.22 -11.13 -19.34
N LYS A 345 20.59 -10.88 -20.60
CA LYS A 345 21.18 -9.60 -21.01
C LYS A 345 20.21 -8.44 -20.75
N TYR A 346 18.95 -8.58 -21.17
CA TYR A 346 17.95 -7.53 -21.00
C TYR A 346 17.65 -7.24 -19.53
N VAL A 347 17.44 -8.28 -18.71
CA VAL A 347 17.24 -8.13 -17.26
C VAL A 347 18.45 -7.46 -16.61
N THR A 348 19.68 -7.85 -16.98
CA THR A 348 20.91 -7.24 -16.45
C THR A 348 21.05 -5.76 -16.83
N GLN A 349 20.52 -5.36 -17.99
CA GLN A 349 20.53 -3.97 -18.43
C GLN A 349 19.45 -3.12 -17.74
N VAL A 350 18.22 -3.64 -17.59
CA VAL A 350 17.08 -2.86 -17.10
C VAL A 350 16.96 -2.85 -15.58
N LYS A 351 17.28 -3.95 -14.90
CA LYS A 351 17.15 -4.06 -13.43
C LYS A 351 17.92 -2.94 -12.69
N PRO A 352 19.17 -2.58 -13.06
CA PRO A 352 19.87 -1.46 -12.43
C PRO A 352 19.17 -0.11 -12.62
N LEU A 353 18.56 0.13 -13.80
CA LEU A 353 17.80 1.36 -14.06
C LEU A 353 16.58 1.46 -13.13
N ILE A 354 15.88 0.35 -12.91
CA ILE A 354 14.76 0.31 -11.95
C ILE A 354 15.26 0.60 -10.53
N LEU A 355 16.33 -0.07 -10.10
CA LEU A 355 16.88 0.06 -8.74
C LEU A 355 17.56 1.41 -8.48
N GLU A 356 17.96 2.13 -9.53
CA GLU A 356 18.46 3.50 -9.42
C GLU A 356 17.36 4.46 -8.91
N HIS A 357 16.11 4.25 -9.32
CA HIS A 357 15.00 5.12 -8.94
C HIS A 357 14.28 4.65 -7.68
N SER A 358 14.26 3.35 -7.40
CA SER A 358 13.67 2.82 -6.18
C SER A 358 14.45 1.61 -5.65
N SER A 359 14.94 1.69 -4.41
CA SER A 359 15.57 0.58 -3.70
C SER A 359 15.31 0.69 -2.19
N PRO A 360 15.39 -0.42 -1.43
CA PRO A 360 15.22 -0.40 0.02
C PRO A 360 16.18 0.57 0.72
N GLU A 361 17.42 0.65 0.24
CA GLU A 361 18.49 1.45 0.81
C GLU A 361 18.26 2.94 0.56
N LYS A 362 17.86 3.31 -0.66
CA LYS A 362 17.52 4.70 -1.02
C LYS A 362 16.35 5.23 -0.20
N VAL A 363 15.31 4.40 0.00
CA VAL A 363 14.18 4.76 0.87
C VAL A 363 14.63 4.97 2.31
N GLU A 364 15.50 4.10 2.83
CA GLU A 364 16.01 4.24 4.19
C GLU A 364 16.86 5.51 4.38
N GLU A 365 17.73 5.83 3.43
CA GLU A 365 18.53 7.06 3.43
C GLU A 365 17.64 8.31 3.37
N ALA A 366 16.65 8.32 2.47
CA ALA A 366 15.71 9.42 2.34
C ALA A 366 14.88 9.62 3.62
N LEU A 367 14.47 8.53 4.29
CA LEU A 367 13.77 8.59 5.58
C LEU A 367 14.66 9.17 6.69
N LYS A 368 15.94 8.79 6.77
CA LYS A 368 16.89 9.38 7.73
C LYS A 368 16.98 10.90 7.54
N HIS A 369 17.14 11.35 6.29
CA HIS A 369 17.18 12.77 5.98
C HIS A 369 15.86 13.48 6.31
N PHE A 370 14.72 12.87 5.99
CA PHE A 370 13.41 13.41 6.32
C PHE A 370 13.24 13.58 7.84
N TYR A 371 13.47 12.52 8.62
CA TYR A 371 13.28 12.59 10.08
C TYR A 371 14.26 13.51 10.79
N ALA A 372 15.49 13.63 10.29
CA ALA A 372 16.46 14.59 10.80
C ALA A 372 15.99 16.07 10.66
N ASN A 373 14.99 16.35 9.82
CA ASN A 373 14.43 17.69 9.64
C ASN A 373 13.03 17.87 10.26
N GLU A 374 12.33 16.78 10.58
CA GLU A 374 10.93 16.81 11.03
C GLU A 374 10.71 16.37 12.47
N ILE A 375 11.67 15.68 13.09
CA ILE A 375 11.57 15.17 14.47
C ILE A 375 12.65 15.74 15.39
N SER A 376 13.79 16.14 14.85
CA SER A 376 14.93 16.73 15.58
C SER A 376 14.58 18.00 16.36
#